data_AF-A0A7X6T3X5-F1
#
_entry.id   AF-A0A7X6T3X5-F1
#
_cell.length_a   1.000
_cell.length_b   1.000
_cell.length_c   1.000
_cell.angle_alpha   90.00
_cell.angle_beta   90.00
_cell.angle_gamma   90.00
#
_symmetry.space_group_name_H-M   'P 1'
#
loop_
_entity.id
_entity.type
_entity.pdbx_description
1 polymer ?
#
loop_
_entity_poly.entity_id
_entity_poly.type
_entity_poly.pdbx_seq_one_letter_code
_entity_poly.pdbx_strand_id
1 'polypeptide(L)' 'MFELTDQIAIVTGGAKGIGKGIVKTLIQGGAKVVIADIDEAAGKQTA' A
#
# COMPACT_ATOMS: atom_id res chain seq x y z
N MET A 1 10.71 -2.73 12.86
CA MET A 1 9.90 -2.67 11.62
C MET A 1 9.71 -4.10 11.14
N PHE A 2 8.57 -4.46 10.54
CA PHE A 2 8.34 -5.82 10.05
C PHE A 2 9.22 -6.10 8.82
N GLU A 3 9.74 -7.34 8.71
CA GLU A 3 10.46 -7.81 7.53
C GLU A 3 9.47 -8.58 6.63
N LEU A 4 9.10 -7.97 5.52
CA LEU A 4 8.06 -8.42 4.59
C LEU A 4 8.62 -8.63 3.17
N THR A 5 9.94 -8.77 3.06
CA THR A 5 10.60 -9.11 1.80
C THR A 5 9.96 -10.36 1.18
N ASP A 6 9.77 -10.34 -0.13
CA ASP A 6 9.10 -11.38 -0.93
C ASP A 6 7.62 -11.62 -0.61
N GLN A 7 7.00 -10.81 0.26
CA GLN A 7 5.55 -10.84 0.48
C GLN A 7 4.82 -9.92 -0.50
N ILE A 8 3.59 -10.33 -0.87
CA ILE A 8 2.65 -9.52 -1.64
C ILE A 8 1.47 -9.17 -0.73
N ALA A 9 1.16 -7.87 -0.63
CA ALA A 9 0.02 -7.37 0.15
C ALA A 9 -0.97 -6.62 -0.75
N ILE A 10 -2.27 -6.88 -0.56
CA ILE A 10 -3.34 -6.11 -1.21
C ILE A 10 -3.96 -5.20 -0.16
N VAL A 11 -4.01 -3.90 -0.44
CA VAL A 11 -4.64 -2.90 0.44
C VAL A 11 -5.84 -2.30 -0.26
N THR A 12 -7.04 -2.59 0.27
CA THR A 12 -8.28 -1.94 -0.15
C THR A 12 -8.41 -0.56 0.48
N GLY A 13 -8.85 0.45 -0.27
CA GLY A 13 -8.95 1.83 0.23
C GLY A 13 -7.58 2.50 0.46
N GLY A 14 -6.54 2.05 -0.27
CA GLY A 14 -5.16 2.44 -0.04
C GLY A 14 -4.79 3.85 -0.54
N ALA A 15 -5.66 4.56 -1.26
CA ALA A 15 -5.28 5.81 -1.92
C ALA A 15 -5.06 6.98 -0.95
N LYS A 16 -5.75 6.98 0.20
CA LYS A 16 -5.82 8.15 1.12
C LYS A 16 -5.87 7.71 2.59
N GLY A 17 -5.72 8.69 3.49
CA GLY A 17 -5.90 8.49 4.93
C GLY A 17 -5.08 7.34 5.53
N ILE A 18 -5.75 6.48 6.30
CA ILE A 18 -5.14 5.33 6.97
C ILE A 18 -4.61 4.32 5.95
N GLY A 19 -5.36 4.03 4.88
CA GLY A 19 -4.94 3.08 3.85
C GLY A 19 -3.61 3.47 3.21
N LYS A 20 -3.42 4.76 2.92
CA LYS A 20 -2.14 5.30 2.43
C LYS A 20 -1.00 5.11 3.44
N GLY A 21 -1.27 5.29 4.73
CA GLY A 21 -0.28 5.03 5.79
C GLY A 21 0.12 3.56 5.86
N ILE A 22 -0.85 2.65 5.71
CA ILE A 22 -0.62 1.21 5.67
C ILE A 22 0.24 0.82 4.47
N VAL A 23 -0.12 1.28 3.26
CA VAL A 23 0.68 1.06 2.03
C VAL A 23 2.14 1.46 2.25
N LYS A 24 2.39 2.67 2.77
CA LYS A 24 3.75 3.15 3.03
C LYS A 24 4.51 2.27 4.03
N THR A 25 3.85 1.88 5.11
CA THR A 25 4.46 1.04 6.16
C THR A 25 4.82 -0.35 5.61
N LEU A 26 3.95 -0.95 4.79
CA LEU A 26 4.19 -2.26 4.17
C LEU A 26 5.34 -2.21 3.16
N ILE A 27 5.41 -1.15 2.33
CA ILE A 27 6.51 -0.93 1.39
C ILE A 27 7.83 -0.73 2.13
N GLN A 28 7.83 0.06 3.22
CA GLN A 28 9.01 0.23 4.08
C GLN A 28 9.47 -1.09 4.72
N GLY A 29 8.56 -2.04 4.92
CA GLY A 29 8.89 -3.40 5.35
C GLY A 29 9.39 -4.32 4.23
N GLY A 30 9.42 -3.89 2.97
CA GLY A 30 9.90 -4.68 1.83
C GLY A 30 8.83 -5.44 1.06
N ALA A 31 7.54 -5.26 1.39
CA ALA A 31 6.46 -5.92 0.67
C ALA A 31 6.23 -5.30 -0.71
N LYS A 32 5.80 -6.12 -1.68
CA LYS A 32 5.16 -5.64 -2.90
C LYS A 32 3.68 -5.36 -2.62
N VAL A 33 3.22 -4.15 -2.87
CA VAL A 33 1.87 -3.73 -2.51
C VAL A 33 1.02 -3.47 -3.74
N VAL A 34 -0.19 -4.04 -3.75
CA VAL A 34 -1.25 -3.71 -4.71
C VAL A 34 -2.27 -2.84 -4.01
N ILE A 35 -2.56 -1.67 -4.59
CA ILE A 35 -3.55 -0.73 -4.08
C ILE A 35 -4.86 -0.96 -4.83
N ALA A 36 -5.90 -1.38 -4.12
CA ALA A 36 -7.25 -1.51 -4.63
C ALA A 36 -8.10 -0.37 -4.08
N ASP A 37 -8.37 0.64 -4.89
CA ASP A 37 -9.19 1.79 -4.48
C ASP A 37 -10.20 2.13 -5.57
N ILE A 38 -11.32 2.72 -5.17
CA ILE A 38 -12.31 3.23 -6.12
C ILE A 38 -11.77 4.45 -6.89
N ASP A 39 -10.90 5.24 -6.24
CA ASP A 39 -10.19 6.35 -6.85
C ASP A 39 -8.83 5.87 -7.39
N GLU A 40 -8.87 5.26 -8.58
CA GLU A 40 -7.68 4.71 -9.24
C GLU A 40 -6.59 5.77 -9.44
N ALA A 41 -6.99 7.01 -9.78
CA ALA A 41 -6.07 8.12 -10.01
C ALA A 41 -5.32 8.51 -8.74
N ALA A 42 -6.00 8.55 -7.58
CA ALA A 42 -5.34 8.75 -6.31
C ALA A 42 -4.50 7.54 -5.88
N GLY A 43 -4.95 6.32 -6.17
CA GLY A 43 -4.20 5.09 -5.95
C GLY A 43 -2.83 5.12 -6.63
N LYS A 44 -2.77 5.51 -7.90
CA LYS A 44 -1.52 5.64 -8.68
C LYS A 44 -0.54 6.70 -8.15
N GLN A 45 -1.00 7.66 -7.35
CA GLN A 45 -0.17 8.72 -6.77
C GLN A 45 0.33 8.38 -5.35
N THR A 46 -0.02 7.21 -4.83
CA THR A 46 0.16 6.89 -3.41
C THR A 46 1.57 6.40 -3.08
N ALA A 47 2.19 5.63 -3.97
CA ALA A 47 3.48 4.99 -3.80
C ALA A 47 4.20 4.79 -5.13
#